data_AF-A0A0G1WV34-F1
#
_entry.id   AF-A0A0G1WV34-F1
#
_cell.length_a   1.000
_cell.length_b   1.000
_cell.length_c   1.000
_cell.angle_alpha   90.00
_cell.angle_beta   90.00
_cell.angle_gamma   90.00
#
_symmetry.space_group_name_H-M   'P 1'
#
loop_
_entity.id
_entity.type
_entity.pdbx_description
1 polymer ?
#
loop_
_entity_poly.entity_id
_entity_poly.type
_entity_poly.pdbx_seq_one_letter_code
_entity_poly.pdbx_strand_id
1 'polypeptide(L)'
;MWWKGAVIYELYADKFAGNFAGLSDKLDYLKNLGINCVHILPHYPSPMIDDGYDVSDYKGIRPELGTLDDFKKMAGRAHAMGIKVIVDLVLNHASTMHHLFVDASKKESASRNMFLWSKTGKEFPEAVNAFSRVKPKNWIWHPASGEYYFSTFYPEQADFNWKNPAVFDFFIDIMDFWVDMGADGFRLDAASHIVKKEGTNCKSLPETHAILMKLRKHIDKSYSDVILLAEVHDGIMKTKEYFNQGAECHLTYNFYLTERIFLSLVRADRSIFDYALKECEEIPQNSAWANFLRCHDEISLSWLTDAERKEVIDIFDPQRKYQFEAYTAMRLASMFKGDKEKILEAFRMLFLSPGAHIIYYGDEIGMENEKISAGEDVRRVVRGKFDWAMADIEMASSSSLFSNIKNIIAEHAEGK
;
A
#
# COMPACT_ATOMS: atom_id res chain seq x y z
N MET A 1 20.68 -2.71 -8.54
CA MET A 1 19.36 -2.12 -8.31
C MET A 1 18.83 -2.68 -7.00
N TRP A 2 18.80 -1.86 -5.94
CA TRP A 2 18.54 -2.35 -4.58
C TRP A 2 17.12 -2.92 -4.43
N TRP A 3 16.14 -2.32 -5.12
CA TRP A 3 14.72 -2.67 -5.00
C TRP A 3 14.39 -4.09 -5.44
N LYS A 4 15.19 -4.71 -6.33
CA LYS A 4 14.93 -6.06 -6.80
C LYS A 4 15.17 -7.15 -5.75
N GLY A 5 15.97 -6.84 -4.72
CA GLY A 5 16.22 -7.73 -3.58
C GLY A 5 15.79 -7.07 -2.26
N ALA A 6 14.83 -6.15 -2.32
CA ALA A 6 14.32 -5.49 -1.14
C ALA A 6 13.46 -6.46 -0.32
N VAL A 7 13.79 -6.60 0.96
CA VAL A 7 12.92 -7.20 1.97
C VAL A 7 12.33 -6.03 2.75
N ILE A 8 11.12 -5.67 2.35
CA ILE A 8 10.38 -4.50 2.78
C ILE A 8 9.54 -4.89 3.99
N TYR A 9 9.57 -4.08 5.05
CA TYR A 9 8.68 -4.24 6.20
C TYR A 9 7.67 -3.09 6.24
N GLU A 10 6.41 -3.42 5.98
CA GLU A 10 5.29 -2.46 5.92
C GLU A 10 4.69 -2.27 7.31
N LEU A 11 4.67 -1.02 7.79
CA LEU A 11 4.25 -0.69 9.15
C LEU A 11 3.57 0.67 9.26
N TYR A 12 2.73 0.82 10.29
CA TYR A 12 2.33 2.12 10.83
C TYR A 12 3.30 2.51 11.94
N ALA A 13 3.90 3.70 11.87
CA ALA A 13 4.91 4.15 12.85
C ALA A 13 4.34 4.20 14.29
N ASP A 14 3.10 4.68 14.45
CA ASP A 14 2.38 4.74 15.73
C ASP A 14 2.05 3.36 16.29
N LYS A 15 1.59 2.45 15.43
CA LYS A 15 1.14 1.12 15.88
C LYS A 15 2.31 0.20 16.14
N PHE A 16 3.40 0.34 15.38
CA PHE A 16 4.61 -0.46 15.56
C PHE A 16 5.47 0.05 16.71
N ALA A 17 5.74 1.35 16.78
CA ALA A 17 6.73 1.89 17.72
C ALA A 17 6.31 3.22 18.38
N GLY A 18 5.03 3.60 18.30
CA GLY A 18 4.49 4.82 18.91
C GLY A 18 4.77 6.11 18.13
N ASN A 19 6.00 6.32 17.67
CA ASN A 19 6.41 7.50 16.90
C ASN A 19 7.74 7.26 16.17
N PHE A 20 8.29 8.27 15.48
CA PHE A 20 9.55 8.12 14.73
C PHE A 20 10.79 7.89 15.61
N ALA A 21 10.82 8.44 16.83
CA ALA A 21 11.91 8.15 17.78
C ALA A 21 11.87 6.68 18.20
N GLY A 22 10.69 6.16 18.55
CA GLY A 22 10.49 4.75 18.83
C GLY A 22 10.83 3.87 17.62
N LEU A 23 10.43 4.25 16.41
CA LEU A 23 10.78 3.50 15.20
C LEU A 23 12.30 3.45 15.02
N SER A 24 13.00 4.55 15.26
CA SER A 24 14.47 4.61 15.26
C SER A 24 15.08 3.58 16.22
N ASP A 25 14.53 3.46 17.44
CA ASP A 25 14.99 2.49 18.45
C ASP A 25 14.70 1.03 18.08
N LYS A 26 13.74 0.79 17.19
CA LYS A 26 13.33 -0.56 16.75
C LYS A 26 13.97 -0.98 15.43
N LEU A 27 14.84 -0.17 14.83
CA LEU A 27 15.57 -0.56 13.61
C LEU A 27 16.46 -1.79 13.82
N ASP A 28 17.00 -2.00 15.03
CA ASP A 28 17.80 -3.20 15.36
C ASP A 28 16.97 -4.49 15.29
N TYR A 29 15.69 -4.44 15.68
CA TYR A 29 14.75 -5.56 15.52
C TYR A 29 14.57 -5.92 14.05
N LEU A 30 14.32 -4.91 13.21
CA LEU A 30 14.12 -5.10 11.77
C LEU A 30 15.39 -5.62 11.08
N LYS A 31 16.55 -5.06 11.44
CA LYS A 31 17.84 -5.53 10.93
C LYS A 31 18.10 -6.99 11.31
N ASN A 32 17.78 -7.37 12.55
CA ASN A 32 17.93 -8.73 13.04
C ASN A 32 17.06 -9.73 12.28
N LEU A 33 15.84 -9.34 11.88
CA LEU A 33 14.95 -10.16 11.05
C LEU A 33 15.45 -10.32 9.61
N GLY A 34 16.31 -9.43 9.12
CA GLY A 34 16.83 -9.42 7.75
C GLY A 34 16.21 -8.35 6.85
N ILE A 35 15.48 -7.40 7.43
CA ILE A 35 14.85 -6.30 6.70
C ILE A 35 15.92 -5.31 6.19
N ASN A 36 15.76 -4.88 4.94
CA ASN A 36 16.63 -3.89 4.31
C ASN A 36 15.84 -2.67 3.76
N CYS A 37 14.53 -2.63 3.94
CA CYS A 37 13.69 -1.50 3.59
C CYS A 37 12.49 -1.42 4.54
N VAL A 38 12.13 -0.23 5.00
CA VAL A 38 10.86 0.01 5.71
C VAL A 38 9.91 0.76 4.80
N HIS A 39 8.67 0.32 4.73
CA HIS A 39 7.58 1.07 4.11
C HIS A 39 6.70 1.62 5.23
N ILE A 40 6.74 2.94 5.38
CA ILE A 40 6.02 3.68 6.40
C ILE A 40 4.68 4.11 5.81
N LEU A 41 3.62 3.50 6.33
CA LEU A 41 2.22 3.84 6.04
C LEU A 41 1.91 5.30 6.41
N PRO A 42 0.78 5.89 5.94
CA PRO A 42 0.57 7.32 5.99
C PRO A 42 0.87 7.94 7.36
N HIS A 43 1.78 8.91 7.35
CA HIS A 43 2.31 9.59 8.54
C HIS A 43 2.03 11.12 8.50
N TYR A 44 1.37 11.57 7.44
CA TYR A 44 0.99 12.96 7.21
C TYR A 44 -0.11 13.43 8.16
N PRO A 45 -0.16 14.73 8.52
CA PRO A 45 -1.35 15.34 9.11
C PRO A 45 -2.60 14.94 8.34
N SER A 46 -3.59 14.45 9.09
CA SER A 46 -4.82 13.90 8.56
C SER A 46 -5.87 13.89 9.69
N PRO A 47 -7.17 14.07 9.38
CA PRO A 47 -8.30 13.81 10.28
C PRO A 47 -8.45 12.34 10.73
N MET A 48 -7.59 11.43 10.25
CA MET A 48 -7.58 9.99 10.50
C MET A 48 -8.76 9.23 9.88
N ILE A 49 -9.34 9.76 8.80
CA ILE A 49 -10.23 8.96 7.95
C ILE A 49 -9.35 8.00 7.15
N ASP A 50 -9.81 6.75 7.06
CA ASP A 50 -9.07 5.69 6.40
C ASP A 50 -7.63 5.54 6.96
N ASP A 51 -7.47 5.63 8.28
CA ASP A 51 -6.18 5.47 8.99
C ASP A 51 -5.04 6.38 8.49
N GLY A 52 -5.35 7.55 7.92
CA GLY A 52 -4.35 8.54 7.51
C GLY A 52 -4.25 8.78 6.01
N TYR A 53 -5.03 8.05 5.19
CA TYR A 53 -5.07 8.26 3.73
C TYR A 53 -5.81 9.55 3.32
N ASP A 54 -6.59 10.19 4.21
CA ASP A 54 -7.12 11.55 3.98
C ASP A 54 -6.10 12.64 4.37
N VAL A 55 -5.08 12.82 3.54
CA VAL A 55 -3.96 13.74 3.80
C VAL A 55 -4.41 15.21 3.80
N SER A 56 -4.15 15.95 4.89
CA SER A 56 -4.45 17.38 5.00
C SER A 56 -3.21 18.29 4.88
N ASP A 57 -2.01 17.72 5.03
CA ASP A 57 -0.72 18.36 4.71
C ASP A 57 0.31 17.31 4.27
N TYR A 58 0.75 17.38 3.01
CA TYR A 58 1.67 16.41 2.40
C TYR A 58 3.14 16.57 2.80
N LYS A 59 3.51 17.68 3.46
CA LYS A 59 4.90 17.95 3.90
C LYS A 59 5.06 18.00 5.42
N GLY A 60 3.96 17.78 6.14
CA GLY A 60 3.96 17.70 7.60
C GLY A 60 4.12 16.27 8.11
N ILE A 61 4.24 16.15 9.43
CA ILE A 61 4.14 14.90 10.18
C ILE A 61 3.00 15.05 11.20
N ARG A 62 2.21 13.98 11.41
CA ARG A 62 1.21 13.99 12.48
C ARG A 62 1.86 14.30 13.83
N PRO A 63 1.35 15.25 14.62
CA PRO A 63 2.01 15.68 15.86
C PRO A 63 2.36 14.55 16.83
N GLU A 64 1.54 13.51 16.92
CA GLU A 64 1.77 12.34 17.77
C GLU A 64 2.95 11.46 17.31
N LEU A 65 3.34 11.54 16.04
CA LEU A 65 4.49 10.82 15.48
C LEU A 65 5.82 11.57 15.65
N GLY A 66 5.78 12.83 16.11
CA GLY A 66 6.95 13.67 16.34
C GLY A 66 7.10 14.78 15.29
N THR A 67 8.34 15.13 14.98
CA THR A 67 8.71 16.24 14.10
C THR A 67 9.41 15.78 12.83
N LEU A 68 9.57 16.68 11.84
CA LEU A 68 10.38 16.42 10.63
C LEU A 68 11.82 16.03 10.98
N ASP A 69 12.39 16.62 12.03
CA ASP A 69 13.73 16.27 12.50
C ASP A 69 13.79 14.84 13.07
N ASP A 70 12.74 14.38 13.75
CA ASP A 70 12.65 13.00 14.24
C ASP A 70 12.57 12.00 13.08
N PHE A 71 11.80 12.31 12.03
CA PHE A 71 11.81 11.51 10.80
C PHE A 71 13.20 11.49 10.16
N LYS A 72 13.86 12.65 10.03
CA LYS A 72 15.20 12.73 9.43
C LYS A 72 16.24 11.92 10.19
N LYS A 73 16.20 11.96 11.54
CA LYS A 73 17.06 11.16 12.40
C LYS A 73 16.76 9.66 12.25
N MET A 74 15.49 9.28 12.19
CA MET A 74 15.07 7.90 11.96
C MET A 74 15.59 7.40 10.61
N ALA A 75 15.38 8.15 9.52
CA ALA A 75 15.87 7.83 8.19
C ALA A 75 17.40 7.74 8.15
N GLY A 76 18.11 8.69 8.77
CA GLY A 76 19.57 8.67 8.87
C GLY A 76 20.12 7.44 9.61
N ARG A 77 19.47 7.02 10.70
CA ARG A 77 19.84 5.77 11.40
C ARG A 77 19.54 4.55 10.53
N ALA A 78 18.39 4.52 9.85
CA ALA A 78 18.04 3.44 8.93
C ALA A 78 19.12 3.29 7.84
N HIS A 79 19.51 4.40 7.20
CA HIS A 79 20.58 4.43 6.19
C HIS A 79 21.92 3.95 6.74
N ALA A 80 22.30 4.34 7.96
CA ALA A 80 23.53 3.88 8.60
C ALA A 80 23.57 2.35 8.80
N MET A 81 22.41 1.69 8.84
CA MET A 81 22.25 0.24 8.96
C MET A 81 22.00 -0.46 7.60
N GLY A 82 22.00 0.31 6.50
CA GLY A 82 21.66 -0.18 5.17
C GLY A 82 20.17 -0.49 4.97
N ILE A 83 19.30 0.18 5.71
CA ILE A 83 17.84 0.09 5.59
C ILE A 83 17.33 1.30 4.80
N LYS A 84 16.60 1.05 3.72
CA LYS A 84 15.94 2.05 2.87
C LYS A 84 14.58 2.48 3.44
N VAL A 85 14.10 3.66 3.07
CA VAL A 85 12.81 4.20 3.56
C VAL A 85 11.87 4.49 2.39
N ILE A 86 10.72 3.82 2.35
CA ILE A 86 9.62 4.11 1.44
C ILE A 86 8.50 4.80 2.24
N VAL A 87 7.90 5.84 1.68
CA VAL A 87 6.71 6.50 2.22
C VAL A 87 5.55 6.43 1.24
N ASP A 88 4.32 6.45 1.75
CA ASP A 88 3.13 6.61 0.89
C ASP A 88 3.10 7.97 0.22
N LEU A 89 2.67 8.00 -1.04
CA LEU A 89 2.34 9.21 -1.79
C LEU A 89 0.89 9.09 -2.26
N VAL A 90 -0.02 9.75 -1.54
CA VAL A 90 -1.46 9.71 -1.82
C VAL A 90 -1.79 10.60 -3.02
N LEU A 91 -1.61 10.05 -4.22
CA LEU A 91 -1.67 10.79 -5.48
C LEU A 91 -3.09 11.14 -5.91
N ASN A 92 -4.06 10.27 -5.63
CA ASN A 92 -5.38 10.41 -6.23
C ASN A 92 -6.22 11.53 -5.62
N HIS A 93 -6.07 11.77 -4.32
CA HIS A 93 -7.00 12.58 -3.54
C HIS A 93 -6.32 13.22 -2.34
N ALA A 94 -6.87 14.32 -1.84
CA ALA A 94 -6.52 14.93 -0.56
C ALA A 94 -7.73 14.96 0.37
N SER A 95 -7.50 15.20 1.66
CA SER A 95 -8.58 15.48 2.60
C SER A 95 -9.43 16.67 2.15
N THR A 96 -10.73 16.63 2.40
CA THR A 96 -11.61 17.81 2.28
C THR A 96 -11.24 18.91 3.30
N MET A 97 -10.41 18.60 4.29
CA MET A 97 -9.80 19.57 5.21
C MET A 97 -8.45 20.13 4.70
N HIS A 98 -7.91 19.61 3.59
CA HIS A 98 -6.68 20.12 2.99
C HIS A 98 -6.88 21.58 2.54
N HIS A 99 -5.90 22.45 2.83
CA HIS A 99 -6.01 23.89 2.57
C HIS A 99 -6.33 24.22 1.09
N LEU A 100 -5.75 23.48 0.14
CA LEU A 100 -6.07 23.61 -1.28
C LEU A 100 -7.54 23.28 -1.61
N PHE A 101 -8.14 22.25 -1.00
CA PHE A 101 -9.54 21.92 -1.25
C PHE A 101 -10.47 22.96 -0.62
N VAL A 102 -10.18 23.36 0.62
CA VAL A 102 -10.90 24.41 1.32
C VAL A 102 -10.88 25.71 0.50
N ASP A 103 -9.73 26.09 -0.06
CA ASP A 103 -9.66 27.27 -0.92
C ASP A 103 -10.36 27.05 -2.28
N ALA A 104 -10.21 25.87 -2.88
CA ALA A 104 -10.88 25.46 -4.12
C ALA A 104 -12.42 25.44 -4.00
N SER A 105 -12.98 25.41 -2.79
CA SER A 105 -14.42 25.58 -2.60
C SER A 105 -14.95 26.93 -3.08
N LYS A 106 -14.07 27.95 -3.18
CA LYS A 106 -14.37 29.24 -3.80
C LYS A 106 -14.15 29.12 -5.31
N LYS A 107 -15.18 29.42 -6.11
CA LYS A 107 -15.14 29.21 -7.57
C LYS A 107 -14.05 30.00 -8.30
N GLU A 108 -13.69 31.17 -7.78
CA GLU A 108 -12.65 32.05 -8.34
C GLU A 108 -11.23 31.75 -7.83
N SER A 109 -11.06 30.75 -6.94
CA SER A 109 -9.75 30.38 -6.40
C SER A 109 -8.84 29.83 -7.50
N ALA A 110 -7.54 30.16 -7.42
CA ALA A 110 -6.51 29.54 -8.25
C ALA A 110 -6.42 28.01 -8.04
N SER A 111 -6.75 27.52 -6.84
CA SER A 111 -6.78 26.10 -6.50
C SER A 111 -8.04 25.39 -7.03
N ARG A 112 -9.06 26.12 -7.52
CA ARG A 112 -10.34 25.54 -7.96
C ARG A 112 -10.15 24.35 -8.89
N ASN A 113 -9.35 24.53 -9.93
CA ASN A 113 -9.14 23.53 -10.97
C ASN A 113 -8.16 22.41 -10.59
N MET A 114 -7.57 22.44 -9.38
CA MET A 114 -6.76 21.33 -8.87
C MET A 114 -7.62 20.14 -8.44
N PHE A 115 -8.94 20.31 -8.29
CA PHE A 115 -9.90 19.26 -7.96
C PHE A 115 -10.98 19.14 -9.03
N LEU A 116 -11.66 18.00 -9.04
CA LEU A 116 -12.78 17.75 -9.95
C LEU A 116 -14.09 18.31 -9.37
N TRP A 117 -14.73 19.22 -10.12
CA TRP A 117 -16.00 19.84 -9.75
C TRP A 117 -17.06 19.66 -10.83
N SER A 118 -18.32 19.59 -10.42
CA SER A 118 -19.45 19.49 -11.34
C SER A 118 -20.68 20.24 -10.83
N LYS A 119 -21.42 20.87 -11.74
CA LYS A 119 -22.74 21.46 -11.45
C LYS A 119 -23.84 20.40 -11.39
N THR A 120 -23.67 19.27 -12.08
CA THR A 120 -24.74 18.29 -12.28
C THR A 120 -24.49 16.97 -11.56
N GLY A 121 -23.22 16.62 -11.31
CA GLY A 121 -22.80 15.34 -10.77
C GLY A 121 -23.15 14.15 -11.68
N LYS A 122 -23.16 14.36 -13.00
CA LYS A 122 -23.58 13.35 -13.99
C LYS A 122 -22.45 12.87 -14.91
N GLU A 123 -21.33 13.57 -14.91
CA GLU A 123 -20.14 13.24 -15.69
C GLU A 123 -19.52 11.93 -15.18
N PHE A 124 -18.81 11.20 -16.05
CA PHE A 124 -18.19 9.91 -15.74
C PHE A 124 -19.16 8.84 -15.19
N PRO A 125 -20.32 8.59 -15.83
CA PRO A 125 -21.31 7.64 -15.31
C PRO A 125 -20.81 6.19 -15.26
N GLU A 126 -19.80 5.83 -16.06
CA GLU A 126 -19.18 4.50 -16.06
C GLU A 126 -18.06 4.35 -15.00
N ALA A 127 -17.69 5.42 -14.29
CA ALA A 127 -16.67 5.34 -13.24
C ALA A 127 -17.12 4.39 -12.12
N VAL A 128 -16.25 3.45 -11.74
CA VAL A 128 -16.55 2.48 -10.68
C VAL A 128 -16.66 3.20 -9.34
N ASN A 129 -17.73 2.93 -8.59
CA ASN A 129 -17.83 3.35 -7.18
C ASN A 129 -17.27 2.24 -6.29
N ALA A 130 -15.97 2.31 -6.02
CA ALA A 130 -15.26 1.33 -5.19
C ALA A 130 -15.76 1.29 -3.73
N PHE A 131 -16.44 2.35 -3.27
CA PHE A 131 -16.89 2.52 -1.89
C PHE A 131 -18.42 2.70 -1.81
N SER A 132 -19.15 1.89 -2.59
CA SER A 132 -20.61 1.93 -2.67
C SER A 132 -21.34 1.73 -1.32
N ARG A 133 -20.69 1.03 -0.37
CA ARG A 133 -21.17 0.86 1.01
C ARG A 133 -21.09 2.14 1.86
N VAL A 134 -20.15 3.03 1.53
CA VAL A 134 -19.90 4.27 2.27
C VAL A 134 -20.71 5.41 1.66
N LYS A 135 -20.76 5.47 0.33
CA LYS A 135 -21.43 6.54 -0.40
C LYS A 135 -22.12 6.01 -1.66
N PRO A 136 -23.31 6.52 -2.02
CA PRO A 136 -24.07 6.01 -3.16
C PRO A 136 -23.47 6.38 -4.52
N LYS A 137 -22.69 7.47 -4.60
CA LYS A 137 -22.12 8.00 -5.86
C LYS A 137 -20.74 8.61 -5.61
N ASN A 138 -19.93 8.71 -6.66
CA ASN A 138 -18.63 9.37 -6.61
C ASN A 138 -18.73 10.91 -6.63
N TRP A 139 -19.80 11.48 -7.17
CA TRP A 139 -20.06 12.92 -7.08
C TRP A 139 -20.77 13.26 -5.77
N ILE A 140 -20.10 14.01 -4.90
CA ILE A 140 -20.60 14.41 -3.58
C ILE A 140 -20.97 15.88 -3.58
N TRP A 141 -22.18 16.19 -3.12
CA TRP A 141 -22.65 17.57 -3.03
C TRP A 141 -21.86 18.32 -1.94
N HIS A 142 -21.27 19.46 -2.29
CA HIS A 142 -20.58 20.32 -1.34
C HIS A 142 -21.36 21.62 -1.13
N PRO A 143 -22.08 21.77 0.01
CA PRO A 143 -22.99 22.89 0.25
C PRO A 143 -22.32 24.26 0.12
N ALA A 144 -21.09 24.41 0.63
CA ALA A 144 -20.41 25.71 0.65
C ALA A 144 -20.01 26.21 -0.76
N SER A 145 -19.74 25.31 -1.70
CA SER A 145 -19.46 25.69 -3.11
C SER A 145 -20.71 25.72 -3.99
N GLY A 146 -21.82 25.11 -3.54
CA GLY A 146 -23.03 24.92 -4.34
C GLY A 146 -22.81 24.07 -5.59
N GLU A 147 -21.85 23.15 -5.56
CA GLU A 147 -21.47 22.24 -6.64
C GLU A 147 -21.04 20.89 -6.07
N TYR A 148 -21.00 19.86 -6.91
CA TYR A 148 -20.45 18.55 -6.57
C TYR A 148 -18.93 18.54 -6.72
N TYR A 149 -18.24 17.76 -5.90
CA TYR A 149 -16.85 17.36 -6.12
C TYR A 149 -16.77 15.85 -6.33
N PHE A 150 -15.70 15.38 -6.97
CA PHE A 150 -15.49 13.95 -7.17
C PHE A 150 -14.71 13.36 -6.00
N SER A 151 -15.17 12.21 -5.51
CA SER A 151 -14.53 11.39 -4.50
C SER A 151 -14.63 9.93 -4.95
N THR A 152 -13.49 9.29 -5.21
CA THR A 152 -13.45 7.86 -5.55
C THR A 152 -13.71 6.98 -4.33
N PHE A 153 -13.18 7.38 -3.17
CA PHE A 153 -13.10 6.59 -1.94
C PHE A 153 -14.08 7.10 -0.86
N TYR A 154 -13.60 7.66 0.25
CA TYR A 154 -14.46 8.29 1.27
C TYR A 154 -14.88 9.70 0.86
N PRO A 155 -16.08 10.19 1.27
CA PRO A 155 -16.49 11.57 1.01
C PRO A 155 -15.44 12.60 1.45
N GLU A 156 -14.70 12.34 2.52
CA GLU A 156 -13.64 13.19 3.05
C GLU A 156 -12.36 13.19 2.20
N GLN A 157 -12.31 12.39 1.13
CA GLN A 157 -11.20 12.30 0.17
C GLN A 157 -11.64 12.88 -1.17
N ALA A 158 -11.19 14.11 -1.47
CA ALA A 158 -11.49 14.82 -2.71
C ALA A 158 -10.42 14.56 -3.77
N ASP A 159 -10.85 14.07 -4.93
CA ASP A 159 -9.95 13.66 -6.00
C ASP A 159 -9.30 14.86 -6.70
N PHE A 160 -7.99 14.79 -6.88
CA PHE A 160 -7.24 15.74 -7.68
C PHE A 160 -7.62 15.64 -9.16
N ASN A 161 -7.59 16.78 -9.83
CA ASN A 161 -7.71 16.88 -11.28
C ASN A 161 -6.33 16.89 -11.92
N TRP A 162 -5.80 15.69 -12.19
CA TRP A 162 -4.47 15.49 -12.80
C TRP A 162 -4.32 16.04 -14.23
N LYS A 163 -5.40 16.53 -14.86
CA LYS A 163 -5.31 17.29 -16.12
C LYS A 163 -4.80 18.72 -15.90
N ASN A 164 -4.87 19.23 -14.67
CA ASN A 164 -4.32 20.53 -14.32
C ASN A 164 -2.80 20.39 -14.02
N PRO A 165 -1.92 21.08 -14.75
CA PRO A 165 -0.47 20.99 -14.52
C PRO A 165 -0.04 21.38 -13.11
N ALA A 166 -0.79 22.24 -12.41
CA ALA A 166 -0.48 22.62 -11.03
C ALA A 166 -0.52 21.42 -10.05
N VAL A 167 -1.30 20.38 -10.35
CA VAL A 167 -1.31 19.14 -9.54
C VAL A 167 0.01 18.39 -9.74
N PHE A 168 0.51 18.31 -10.97
CA PHE A 168 1.81 17.68 -11.24
C PHE A 168 2.93 18.41 -10.50
N ASP A 169 2.99 19.74 -10.62
CA ASP A 169 4.01 20.55 -9.96
C ASP A 169 3.94 20.42 -8.42
N PHE A 170 2.73 20.35 -7.86
CA PHE A 170 2.50 20.11 -6.43
C PHE A 170 3.10 18.77 -5.96
N PHE A 171 2.90 17.69 -6.71
CA PHE A 171 3.45 16.38 -6.34
C PHE A 171 4.95 16.26 -6.57
N ILE A 172 5.52 16.92 -7.59
CA ILE A 172 6.97 17.03 -7.74
C ILE A 172 7.60 17.70 -6.51
N ASP A 173 7.04 18.82 -6.06
CA ASP A 173 7.51 19.54 -4.87
C ASP A 173 7.41 18.71 -3.58
N ILE A 174 6.41 17.84 -3.46
CA ILE A 174 6.29 16.87 -2.35
C ILE A 174 7.37 15.79 -2.44
N MET A 175 7.56 15.20 -3.62
CA MET A 175 8.54 14.14 -3.83
C MET A 175 9.96 14.65 -3.53
N ASP A 176 10.34 15.82 -4.04
CA ASP A 176 11.65 16.41 -3.81
C ASP A 176 11.89 16.69 -2.32
N PHE A 177 10.87 17.22 -1.63
CA PHE A 177 10.92 17.44 -0.19
C PHE A 177 11.18 16.16 0.60
N TRP A 178 10.47 15.07 0.30
CA TRP A 178 10.65 13.82 1.04
C TRP A 178 11.95 13.10 0.71
N VAL A 179 12.47 13.23 -0.51
CA VAL A 179 13.82 12.76 -0.83
C VAL A 179 14.86 13.52 0.00
N ASP A 180 14.75 14.85 0.12
CA ASP A 180 15.64 15.67 0.97
C ASP A 180 15.53 15.31 2.47
N MET A 181 14.38 14.78 2.89
CA MET A 181 14.15 14.26 4.24
C MET A 181 14.71 12.85 4.47
N GLY A 182 15.06 12.12 3.40
CA GLY A 182 15.66 10.79 3.46
C GLY A 182 14.81 9.64 2.91
N ALA A 183 13.72 9.91 2.19
CA ALA A 183 12.97 8.87 1.50
C ALA A 183 13.75 8.33 0.29
N ASP A 184 13.80 7.01 0.16
CA ASP A 184 14.38 6.27 -0.97
C ASP A 184 13.31 5.75 -1.95
N GLY A 185 12.04 6.02 -1.68
CA GLY A 185 10.98 5.64 -2.60
C GLY A 185 9.59 6.05 -2.16
N PHE A 186 8.66 5.94 -3.10
CA PHE A 186 7.27 6.34 -2.92
C PHE A 186 6.34 5.19 -3.29
N ARG A 187 5.47 4.79 -2.36
CA ARG A 187 4.29 3.97 -2.70
C ARG A 187 3.23 4.88 -3.30
N LEU A 188 2.92 4.68 -4.57
CA LEU A 188 1.93 5.45 -5.30
C LEU A 188 0.55 4.88 -4.98
N ASP A 189 -0.12 5.47 -4.00
CA ASP A 189 -1.44 5.05 -3.56
C ASP A 189 -2.51 5.37 -4.61
N ALA A 190 -3.41 4.41 -4.84
CA ALA A 190 -4.50 4.52 -5.81
C ALA A 190 -4.03 4.96 -7.21
N ALA A 191 -2.84 4.51 -7.63
CA ALA A 191 -2.19 4.97 -8.87
C ALA A 191 -3.10 4.81 -10.09
N SER A 192 -3.92 3.75 -10.11
CA SER A 192 -4.85 3.47 -11.20
C SER A 192 -6.00 4.46 -11.35
N HIS A 193 -6.32 5.27 -10.34
CA HIS A 193 -7.53 6.11 -10.31
C HIS A 193 -7.28 7.58 -10.69
N ILE A 194 -6.03 8.01 -10.87
CA ILE A 194 -5.67 9.45 -10.92
C ILE A 194 -6.29 10.23 -12.10
N VAL A 195 -6.69 9.57 -13.20
CA VAL A 195 -7.34 10.23 -14.35
C VAL A 195 -8.79 9.79 -14.53
N LYS A 196 -9.69 10.78 -14.70
CA LYS A 196 -11.11 10.58 -15.01
C LYS A 196 -11.41 10.98 -16.45
N LYS A 197 -12.18 10.13 -17.16
CA LYS A 197 -12.52 10.30 -18.58
C LYS A 197 -13.90 9.71 -18.89
N GLU A 198 -14.72 10.50 -19.57
CA GLU A 198 -16.07 10.12 -20.00
C GLU A 198 -16.05 8.85 -20.87
N GLY A 199 -17.05 7.98 -20.71
CA GLY A 199 -17.14 6.72 -21.45
C GLY A 199 -16.12 5.66 -21.04
N THR A 200 -15.50 5.80 -19.86
CA THR A 200 -14.53 4.84 -19.34
C THR A 200 -14.79 4.55 -17.86
N ASN A 201 -14.25 3.44 -17.37
CA ASN A 201 -14.29 3.11 -15.94
C ASN A 201 -13.36 3.96 -15.06
N CYS A 202 -12.61 4.90 -15.64
CA CYS A 202 -11.66 5.77 -14.97
C CYS A 202 -10.54 5.04 -14.19
N LYS A 203 -10.18 3.82 -14.62
CA LYS A 203 -9.04 3.06 -14.07
C LYS A 203 -7.99 2.77 -15.13
N SER A 204 -6.71 2.92 -14.78
CA SER A 204 -5.55 2.51 -15.59
C SER A 204 -5.64 3.01 -17.04
N LEU A 205 -5.97 4.29 -17.21
CA LEU A 205 -6.10 4.92 -18.52
C LEU A 205 -4.70 5.22 -19.10
N PRO A 206 -4.53 5.29 -20.44
CA PRO A 206 -3.25 5.68 -21.04
C PRO A 206 -2.70 7.02 -20.51
N GLU A 207 -3.59 7.96 -20.17
CA GLU A 207 -3.22 9.23 -19.56
C GLU A 207 -2.68 9.08 -18.14
N THR A 208 -3.12 8.07 -17.37
CA THR A 208 -2.53 7.71 -16.06
C THR A 208 -1.07 7.33 -16.24
N HIS A 209 -0.78 6.37 -17.13
CA HIS A 209 0.57 5.93 -17.43
C HIS A 209 1.47 7.09 -17.91
N ALA A 210 0.94 7.96 -18.77
CA ALA A 210 1.67 9.13 -19.25
C ALA A 210 2.08 10.10 -18.12
N ILE A 211 1.28 10.21 -17.07
CA ILE A 211 1.61 11.02 -15.88
C ILE A 211 2.66 10.32 -15.02
N LEU A 212 2.49 9.02 -14.76
CA LEU A 212 3.42 8.24 -13.95
C LEU A 212 4.81 8.18 -14.58
N MET A 213 4.91 8.04 -15.91
CA MET A 213 6.18 8.14 -16.64
C MET A 213 6.83 9.54 -16.52
N LYS A 214 6.04 10.61 -16.42
CA LYS A 214 6.60 11.97 -16.18
C LYS A 214 7.15 12.10 -14.76
N LEU A 215 6.44 11.56 -13.75
CA LEU A 215 6.95 11.49 -12.38
C LEU A 215 8.25 10.67 -12.34
N ARG A 216 8.26 9.52 -13.00
CA ARG A 216 9.45 8.67 -13.13
C ARG A 216 10.62 9.40 -13.77
N LYS A 217 10.38 10.12 -14.88
CA LYS A 217 11.41 10.90 -15.57
C LYS A 217 12.00 12.00 -14.70
N HIS A 218 11.18 12.63 -13.84
CA HIS A 218 11.69 13.60 -12.87
C HIS A 218 12.61 12.92 -11.85
N ILE A 219 12.16 11.81 -11.27
CA ILE A 219 12.97 11.02 -10.32
C ILE A 219 14.29 10.59 -10.96
N ASP A 220 14.28 9.92 -12.11
CA ASP A 220 15.49 9.42 -12.77
C ASP A 220 16.46 10.54 -13.19
N LYS A 221 15.95 11.75 -13.41
CA LYS A 221 16.79 12.92 -13.73
C LYS A 221 17.48 13.48 -12.48
N SER A 222 16.80 13.45 -11.34
CA SER A 222 17.24 14.12 -10.12
C SER A 222 17.93 13.18 -9.12
N TYR A 223 17.61 11.89 -9.16
CA TYR A 223 17.97 10.91 -8.14
C TYR A 223 18.28 9.53 -8.76
N SER A 224 19.40 8.90 -8.39
CA SER A 224 19.82 7.61 -8.95
C SER A 224 19.20 6.39 -8.28
N ASP A 225 18.75 6.53 -7.03
CA ASP A 225 18.39 5.40 -6.16
C ASP A 225 16.99 5.51 -5.55
N VAL A 226 16.17 6.46 -6.03
CA VAL A 226 14.79 6.65 -5.57
C VAL A 226 13.82 5.85 -6.45
N ILE A 227 12.92 5.09 -5.83
CA ILE A 227 12.00 4.21 -6.56
C ILE A 227 10.53 4.64 -6.48
N LEU A 228 9.73 4.08 -7.39
CA LEU A 228 8.27 4.20 -7.41
C LEU A 228 7.69 2.78 -7.30
N LEU A 229 6.85 2.57 -6.28
CA LEU A 229 6.12 1.34 -6.03
C LEU A 229 4.63 1.60 -6.28
N ALA A 230 4.07 1.05 -7.36
CA ALA A 230 2.66 1.26 -7.67
C ALA A 230 1.75 0.33 -6.85
N GLU A 231 0.76 0.90 -6.17
CA GLU A 231 -0.42 0.15 -5.76
C GLU A 231 -1.42 0.14 -6.92
N VAL A 232 -1.60 -1.05 -7.50
CA VAL A 232 -2.50 -1.26 -8.64
C VAL A 232 -3.25 -2.56 -8.44
N HIS A 233 -4.51 -2.42 -8.04
CA HIS A 233 -5.43 -3.53 -7.98
C HIS A 233 -6.14 -3.76 -9.34
N ASP A 234 -5.39 -4.29 -10.31
CA ASP A 234 -5.87 -4.75 -11.62
C ASP A 234 -5.33 -6.16 -11.96
N GLY A 235 -5.80 -6.74 -13.07
CA GLY A 235 -5.38 -8.06 -13.52
C GLY A 235 -3.95 -8.04 -14.05
N ILE A 236 -3.26 -9.18 -13.97
CA ILE A 236 -1.82 -9.29 -14.21
C ILE A 236 -1.32 -8.57 -15.47
N MET A 237 -2.04 -8.68 -16.60
CA MET A 237 -1.66 -8.02 -17.86
C MET A 237 -1.69 -6.50 -17.76
N LYS A 238 -2.72 -5.94 -17.13
CA LYS A 238 -2.81 -4.49 -16.90
C LYS A 238 -1.79 -4.02 -15.87
N THR A 239 -1.55 -4.80 -14.83
CA THR A 239 -0.54 -4.45 -13.82
C THR A 239 0.86 -4.38 -14.43
N LYS A 240 1.19 -5.26 -15.38
CA LYS A 240 2.46 -5.19 -16.14
C LYS A 240 2.62 -3.89 -16.95
N GLU A 241 1.53 -3.25 -17.38
CA GLU A 241 1.59 -1.98 -18.12
C GLU A 241 2.24 -0.86 -17.29
N TYR A 242 2.14 -0.93 -15.96
CA TYR A 242 2.77 0.04 -15.04
C TYR A 242 4.29 -0.07 -14.97
N PHE A 243 4.90 -1.10 -15.56
CA PHE A 243 6.35 -1.10 -15.77
C PHE A 243 6.75 -0.33 -17.04
N ASN A 244 5.88 -0.33 -18.06
CA ASN A 244 6.02 0.42 -19.31
C ASN A 244 7.42 0.33 -19.94
N GLN A 245 7.87 -0.90 -20.24
CA GLN A 245 9.23 -1.19 -20.75
C GLN A 245 10.37 -0.65 -19.86
N GLY A 246 10.12 -0.45 -18.57
CA GLY A 246 11.07 0.04 -17.58
C GLY A 246 11.03 1.55 -17.37
N ALA A 247 10.14 2.27 -18.06
CA ALA A 247 10.07 3.73 -18.07
C ALA A 247 9.07 4.33 -17.08
N GLU A 248 8.32 3.50 -16.34
CA GLU A 248 7.27 3.95 -15.41
C GLU A 248 7.59 3.54 -13.97
N CYS A 249 6.93 2.55 -13.37
CA CYS A 249 7.19 2.16 -11.99
C CYS A 249 8.34 1.13 -11.89
N HIS A 250 9.09 1.22 -10.79
CA HIS A 250 10.16 0.28 -10.50
C HIS A 250 9.60 -1.02 -9.91
N LEU A 251 8.62 -0.86 -9.01
CA LEU A 251 7.90 -1.96 -8.37
C LEU A 251 6.40 -1.81 -8.58
N THR A 252 5.69 -2.93 -8.58
CA THR A 252 4.22 -2.97 -8.48
C THR A 252 3.83 -4.06 -7.48
N TYR A 253 2.83 -3.81 -6.64
CA TYR A 253 2.27 -4.86 -5.78
C TYR A 253 1.77 -6.05 -6.62
N ASN A 254 2.09 -7.28 -6.20
CA ASN A 254 1.71 -8.50 -6.91
C ASN A 254 0.47 -9.16 -6.30
N PHE A 255 -0.68 -8.47 -6.35
CA PHE A 255 -1.96 -9.01 -5.86
C PHE A 255 -2.32 -10.34 -6.52
N TYR A 256 -2.01 -10.50 -7.81
CA TYR A 256 -2.25 -11.73 -8.56
C TYR A 256 -1.56 -12.93 -7.91
N LEU A 257 -0.26 -12.84 -7.63
CA LEU A 257 0.48 -13.95 -7.02
C LEU A 257 -0.01 -14.26 -5.60
N THR A 258 -0.29 -13.24 -4.79
CA THR A 258 -0.80 -13.40 -3.42
C THR A 258 -2.06 -14.27 -3.38
N GLU A 259 -3.02 -14.02 -4.28
CA GLU A 259 -4.23 -14.84 -4.41
C GLU A 259 -3.93 -16.31 -4.72
N ARG A 260 -2.96 -16.57 -5.61
CA ARG A 260 -2.58 -17.93 -6.01
C ARG A 260 -1.75 -18.65 -4.96
N ILE A 261 -0.95 -17.94 -4.17
CA ILE A 261 -0.28 -18.52 -2.99
C ILE A 261 -1.35 -19.07 -2.04
N PHE A 262 -2.36 -18.27 -1.71
CA PHE A 262 -3.43 -18.72 -0.82
C PHE A 262 -4.23 -19.89 -1.37
N LEU A 263 -4.59 -19.85 -2.66
CA LEU A 263 -5.30 -20.97 -3.29
C LEU A 263 -4.44 -22.24 -3.30
N SER A 264 -3.15 -22.14 -3.58
CA SER A 264 -2.20 -23.26 -3.56
C SER A 264 -2.13 -23.89 -2.16
N LEU A 265 -2.06 -23.08 -1.10
CA LEU A 265 -2.04 -23.54 0.29
C LEU A 265 -3.34 -24.24 0.69
N VAL A 266 -4.49 -23.70 0.26
CA VAL A 266 -5.82 -24.28 0.52
C VAL A 266 -5.99 -25.63 -0.17
N ARG A 267 -5.53 -25.75 -1.42
CA ARG A 267 -5.64 -26.98 -2.21
C ARG A 267 -4.48 -27.96 -2.01
N ALA A 268 -3.42 -27.56 -1.28
CA ALA A 268 -2.15 -28.27 -1.20
C ALA A 268 -1.58 -28.62 -2.60
N ASP A 269 -1.70 -27.67 -3.53
CA ASP A 269 -1.32 -27.85 -4.94
C ASP A 269 -0.34 -26.75 -5.38
N ARG A 270 0.95 -27.13 -5.47
CA ARG A 270 2.02 -26.23 -5.89
C ARG A 270 1.93 -25.81 -7.36
N SER A 271 1.26 -26.59 -8.22
CA SER A 271 1.18 -26.28 -9.64
C SER A 271 0.48 -24.94 -9.93
N ILE A 272 -0.43 -24.53 -9.04
CA ILE A 272 -1.12 -23.23 -9.07
C ILE A 272 -0.11 -22.08 -8.88
N PHE A 273 0.80 -22.22 -7.90
CA PHE A 273 1.87 -21.27 -7.66
C PHE A 273 2.88 -21.21 -8.81
N ASP A 274 3.33 -22.38 -9.29
CA ASP A 274 4.29 -22.45 -10.40
C ASP A 274 3.72 -21.82 -11.68
N TYR A 275 2.43 -22.05 -11.98
CA TYR A 275 1.74 -21.38 -13.08
C TYR A 275 1.65 -19.87 -12.86
N ALA A 276 1.31 -19.42 -11.65
CA ALA A 276 1.24 -18.00 -11.34
C ALA A 276 2.58 -17.29 -11.48
N LEU A 277 3.69 -17.94 -11.08
CA LEU A 277 5.03 -17.41 -11.29
C LEU A 277 5.34 -17.20 -12.77
N LYS A 278 4.98 -18.17 -13.61
CA LYS A 278 5.15 -18.06 -15.07
C LYS A 278 4.36 -16.88 -15.64
N GLU A 279 3.12 -16.67 -15.20
CA GLU A 279 2.32 -15.52 -15.62
C GLU A 279 2.92 -14.17 -15.16
N CYS A 280 3.74 -14.17 -14.11
CA CYS A 280 4.46 -13.00 -13.61
C CYS A 280 5.76 -12.69 -14.37
N GLU A 281 6.21 -13.55 -15.30
CA GLU A 281 7.41 -13.33 -16.11
C GLU A 281 7.22 -12.20 -17.14
N GLU A 282 8.24 -11.94 -17.97
CA GLU A 282 8.20 -10.95 -19.06
C GLU A 282 8.03 -9.50 -18.58
N ILE A 283 8.71 -9.15 -17.48
CA ILE A 283 8.82 -7.76 -16.99
C ILE A 283 10.19 -7.16 -17.34
N PRO A 284 10.31 -5.82 -17.44
CA PRO A 284 11.57 -5.15 -17.73
C PRO A 284 12.67 -5.47 -16.71
N GLN A 285 13.93 -5.53 -17.16
CA GLN A 285 15.06 -5.95 -16.30
C GLN A 285 15.26 -5.03 -15.08
N ASN A 286 14.93 -3.75 -15.22
CA ASN A 286 15.00 -2.74 -14.15
C ASN A 286 13.77 -2.67 -13.26
N SER A 287 12.78 -3.53 -13.49
CA SER A 287 11.57 -3.63 -12.69
C SER A 287 11.53 -4.93 -11.88
N ALA A 288 10.67 -4.97 -10.86
CA ALA A 288 10.38 -6.18 -10.10
C ALA A 288 8.97 -6.14 -9.52
N TRP A 289 8.43 -7.32 -9.21
CA TRP A 289 7.23 -7.43 -8.39
C TRP A 289 7.54 -7.11 -6.93
N ALA A 290 6.60 -6.51 -6.22
CA ALA A 290 6.57 -6.47 -4.76
C ALA A 290 5.58 -7.54 -4.28
N ASN A 291 6.12 -8.72 -3.97
CA ASN A 291 5.36 -9.89 -3.54
C ASN A 291 5.06 -9.79 -2.04
N PHE A 292 3.88 -10.24 -1.61
CA PHE A 292 3.45 -10.10 -0.22
C PHE A 292 2.41 -11.16 0.13
N LEU A 293 2.21 -11.41 1.43
CA LEU A 293 1.13 -12.28 1.92
C LEU A 293 -0.04 -11.45 2.40
N ARG A 294 0.24 -10.44 3.24
CA ARG A 294 -0.74 -9.51 3.80
C ARG A 294 -0.21 -8.08 3.72
N CYS A 295 -1.12 -7.13 3.94
CA CYS A 295 -0.86 -5.70 4.02
C CYS A 295 -1.90 -5.07 4.96
N HIS A 296 -1.91 -3.73 5.02
CA HIS A 296 -2.86 -2.97 5.84
C HIS A 296 -4.30 -3.02 5.35
N ASP A 297 -4.55 -3.45 4.12
CA ASP A 297 -5.89 -3.64 3.57
C ASP A 297 -6.38 -5.08 3.72
N GLU A 298 -7.59 -5.31 3.24
CA GLU A 298 -8.17 -6.62 3.05
C GLU A 298 -7.35 -7.51 2.09
N ILE A 299 -7.60 -8.81 2.16
CA ILE A 299 -7.19 -9.74 1.13
C ILE A 299 -8.15 -9.55 -0.03
N SER A 300 -7.63 -9.13 -1.17
CA SER A 300 -8.36 -9.27 -2.43
C SER A 300 -8.22 -10.67 -2.99
N LEU A 301 -9.36 -11.22 -3.41
CA LEU A 301 -9.49 -12.48 -4.14
C LEU A 301 -10.21 -12.24 -5.47
N SER A 302 -10.11 -11.02 -6.00
CA SER A 302 -10.89 -10.55 -7.15
C SER A 302 -10.51 -11.26 -8.44
N TRP A 303 -9.29 -11.79 -8.56
CA TRP A 303 -8.81 -12.48 -9.77
C TRP A 303 -8.95 -14.00 -9.72
N LEU A 304 -9.44 -14.56 -8.61
CA LEU A 304 -9.90 -15.95 -8.54
C LEU A 304 -11.29 -16.08 -9.15
N THR A 305 -11.62 -17.27 -9.67
CA THR A 305 -13.00 -17.60 -10.03
C THR A 305 -13.89 -17.57 -8.78
N ASP A 306 -15.20 -17.40 -8.94
CA ASP A 306 -16.12 -17.36 -7.79
C ASP A 306 -16.07 -18.66 -6.95
N ALA A 307 -15.84 -19.81 -7.58
CA ALA A 307 -15.68 -21.09 -6.90
C ALA A 307 -14.39 -21.12 -6.06
N GLU A 308 -13.26 -20.78 -6.66
CA GLU A 308 -11.95 -20.71 -5.97
C GLU A 308 -11.97 -19.70 -4.82
N ARG A 309 -12.54 -18.52 -5.06
CA ARG A 309 -12.71 -17.50 -4.02
C ARG A 309 -13.54 -18.05 -2.87
N LYS A 310 -14.63 -18.75 -3.17
CA LYS A 310 -15.47 -19.35 -2.12
C LYS A 310 -14.68 -20.38 -1.31
N GLU A 311 -13.93 -21.26 -1.95
CA GLU A 311 -13.06 -22.25 -1.29
C GLU A 311 -12.09 -21.59 -0.32
N VAL A 312 -11.37 -20.56 -0.78
CA VAL A 312 -10.41 -19.83 0.05
C VAL A 312 -11.07 -19.20 1.27
N ILE A 313 -12.21 -18.51 1.07
CA ILE A 313 -12.89 -17.84 2.19
C ILE A 313 -13.53 -18.87 3.15
N ASP A 314 -14.06 -19.99 2.66
CA ASP A 314 -14.61 -21.05 3.53
C ASP A 314 -13.56 -21.62 4.50
N ILE A 315 -12.28 -21.61 4.11
CA ILE A 315 -11.17 -22.04 4.98
C ILE A 315 -10.74 -20.94 5.95
N PHE A 316 -10.50 -19.73 5.46
CA PHE A 316 -9.92 -18.64 6.25
C PHE A 316 -10.93 -17.92 7.13
N ASP A 317 -12.13 -17.62 6.62
CA ASP A 317 -13.20 -16.94 7.33
C ASP A 317 -14.52 -17.73 7.20
N PRO A 318 -14.62 -18.95 7.76
CA PRO A 318 -15.81 -19.81 7.57
C PRO A 318 -17.12 -19.17 8.05
N GLN A 319 -17.04 -18.21 8.98
CA GLN A 319 -18.21 -17.51 9.53
C GLN A 319 -18.52 -16.21 8.77
N ARG A 320 -17.72 -15.87 7.74
CA ARG A 320 -17.80 -14.62 6.98
C ARG A 320 -17.83 -13.38 7.89
N LYS A 321 -17.13 -13.42 9.03
CA LYS A 321 -17.14 -12.36 10.03
C LYS A 321 -16.39 -11.12 9.56
N TYR A 322 -15.36 -11.33 8.75
CA TYR A 322 -14.45 -10.30 8.26
C TYR A 322 -14.55 -10.10 6.75
N GLN A 323 -15.41 -10.87 6.08
CA GLN A 323 -15.69 -10.78 4.65
C GLN A 323 -16.55 -9.55 4.32
N PHE A 324 -16.21 -8.88 3.23
CA PHE A 324 -17.08 -7.95 2.53
C PHE A 324 -16.86 -8.10 1.02
N GLU A 325 -17.94 -8.28 0.26
CA GLU A 325 -17.87 -8.54 -1.19
C GLU A 325 -16.90 -9.69 -1.54
N ALA A 326 -15.91 -9.43 -2.41
CA ALA A 326 -14.88 -10.38 -2.81
C ALA A 326 -13.68 -10.46 -1.84
N TYR A 327 -13.75 -9.75 -0.71
CA TYR A 327 -12.61 -9.49 0.15
C TYR A 327 -12.76 -10.06 1.56
N THR A 328 -11.66 -10.28 2.26
CA THR A 328 -11.66 -10.59 3.70
C THR A 328 -10.50 -9.93 4.44
N ALA A 329 -10.78 -9.25 5.54
CA ALA A 329 -9.76 -8.59 6.35
C ALA A 329 -9.28 -9.51 7.48
N MET A 330 -8.13 -10.16 7.32
CA MET A 330 -7.56 -11.04 8.34
C MET A 330 -6.04 -10.97 8.40
N ARG A 331 -5.43 -11.16 9.57
CA ARG A 331 -4.00 -11.39 9.74
C ARG A 331 -3.66 -12.82 9.35
N LEU A 332 -2.41 -13.03 8.92
CA LEU A 332 -1.96 -14.33 8.43
C LEU A 332 -2.13 -15.44 9.49
N ALA A 333 -1.78 -15.16 10.74
CA ALA A 333 -1.94 -16.12 11.83
C ALA A 333 -3.40 -16.49 12.08
N SER A 334 -4.33 -15.53 12.01
CA SER A 334 -5.77 -15.82 12.18
C SER A 334 -6.33 -16.66 11.03
N MET A 335 -5.88 -16.45 9.79
CA MET A 335 -6.27 -17.27 8.65
C MET A 335 -5.90 -18.75 8.86
N PHE A 336 -4.71 -18.99 9.42
CA PHE A 336 -4.21 -20.33 9.72
C PHE A 336 -4.50 -20.80 11.14
N LYS A 337 -5.33 -20.09 11.91
CA LYS A 337 -5.73 -20.43 13.29
C LYS A 337 -4.52 -20.69 14.21
N GLY A 338 -3.45 -19.91 14.02
CA GLY A 338 -2.20 -20.01 14.78
C GLY A 338 -1.26 -21.15 14.35
N ASP A 339 -1.56 -21.88 13.26
CA ASP A 339 -0.70 -22.93 12.73
C ASP A 339 0.61 -22.34 12.16
N LYS A 340 1.68 -22.44 12.96
CA LYS A 340 3.01 -21.92 12.63
C LYS A 340 3.60 -22.58 11.38
N GLU A 341 3.36 -23.86 11.13
CA GLU A 341 3.91 -24.53 9.95
C GLU A 341 3.25 -24.03 8.67
N LYS A 342 1.94 -23.76 8.70
CA LYS A 342 1.24 -23.15 7.56
C LYS A 342 1.70 -21.72 7.29
N ILE A 343 1.96 -20.94 8.34
CA ILE A 343 2.56 -19.60 8.20
C ILE A 343 3.96 -19.74 7.56
N LEU A 344 4.81 -20.64 8.05
CA LEU A 344 6.13 -20.88 7.47
C LEU A 344 6.08 -21.36 6.02
N GLU A 345 5.11 -22.21 5.66
CA GLU A 345 4.87 -22.63 4.28
C GLU A 345 4.54 -21.42 3.38
N ALA A 346 3.67 -20.51 3.83
CA ALA A 346 3.35 -19.28 3.12
C ALA A 346 4.58 -18.37 2.95
N PHE A 347 5.41 -18.21 3.99
CA PHE A 347 6.66 -17.44 3.93
C PHE A 347 7.67 -18.08 2.96
N ARG A 348 7.80 -19.40 2.94
CA ARG A 348 8.67 -20.09 1.95
C ARG A 348 8.19 -19.83 0.53
N MET A 349 6.88 -19.90 0.27
CA MET A 349 6.32 -19.57 -1.05
C MET A 349 6.57 -18.10 -1.43
N LEU A 350 6.43 -17.18 -0.48
CA LEU A 350 6.76 -15.76 -0.69
C LEU A 350 8.23 -15.62 -1.13
N PHE A 351 9.18 -16.16 -0.38
CA PHE A 351 10.61 -16.01 -0.68
C PHE A 351 11.12 -16.90 -1.82
N LEU A 352 10.33 -17.86 -2.31
CA LEU A 352 10.60 -18.56 -3.58
C LEU A 352 10.25 -17.69 -4.81
N SER A 353 9.41 -16.67 -4.64
CA SER A 353 9.02 -15.80 -5.76
C SER A 353 10.10 -14.75 -6.09
N PRO A 354 10.35 -14.45 -7.38
CA PRO A 354 11.32 -13.44 -7.77
C PRO A 354 10.75 -12.02 -7.56
N GLY A 355 11.58 -11.13 -7.01
CA GLY A 355 11.22 -9.72 -6.80
C GLY A 355 11.55 -9.23 -5.40
N ALA A 356 10.96 -8.10 -5.02
CA ALA A 356 10.94 -7.63 -3.65
C ALA A 356 9.89 -8.42 -2.84
N HIS A 357 10.07 -8.49 -1.52
CA HIS A 357 9.17 -9.18 -0.61
C HIS A 357 8.73 -8.22 0.49
N ILE A 358 7.43 -8.03 0.64
CA ILE A 358 6.84 -7.21 1.70
C ILE A 358 6.36 -8.14 2.81
N ILE A 359 6.82 -7.85 4.03
CA ILE A 359 6.36 -8.44 5.27
C ILE A 359 5.51 -7.39 5.99
N TYR A 360 4.28 -7.75 6.35
CA TYR A 360 3.40 -6.86 7.10
C TYR A 360 3.61 -7.04 8.60
N TYR A 361 3.67 -5.92 9.32
CA TYR A 361 4.09 -5.93 10.72
C TYR A 361 3.26 -6.89 11.58
N GLY A 362 3.95 -7.78 12.29
CA GLY A 362 3.36 -8.75 13.22
C GLY A 362 3.15 -10.15 12.64
N ASP A 363 3.22 -10.32 11.31
CA ASP A 363 3.09 -11.66 10.70
C ASP A 363 4.25 -12.57 11.12
N GLU A 364 5.43 -12.01 11.38
CA GLU A 364 6.63 -12.75 11.78
C GLU A 364 6.61 -13.28 13.21
N ILE A 365 5.75 -12.71 14.06
CA ILE A 365 5.53 -13.15 15.45
C ILE A 365 4.18 -13.85 15.61
N GLY A 366 3.38 -13.92 14.55
CA GLY A 366 2.09 -14.61 14.55
C GLY A 366 0.97 -13.79 15.18
N MET A 367 0.98 -12.46 15.03
CA MET A 367 -0.11 -11.61 15.52
C MET A 367 -1.46 -12.01 14.90
N GLU A 368 -2.48 -12.09 15.74
CA GLU A 368 -3.85 -12.40 15.34
C GLU A 368 -4.71 -11.14 15.21
N ASN A 369 -5.88 -11.28 14.59
CA ASN A 369 -6.87 -10.21 14.41
C ASN A 369 -7.19 -9.51 15.74
N GLU A 370 -7.19 -8.19 15.67
CA GLU A 370 -7.75 -7.36 16.74
C GLU A 370 -9.27 -7.58 16.87
N LYS A 371 -9.77 -7.23 18.05
CA LYS A 371 -11.21 -7.13 18.28
C LYS A 371 -11.69 -5.79 17.73
N ILE A 372 -12.77 -5.83 16.96
CA ILE A 372 -13.47 -4.63 16.46
C ILE A 372 -14.90 -4.58 16.99
N SER A 373 -15.44 -3.37 17.08
CA SER A 373 -16.84 -3.14 17.39
C SER A 373 -17.72 -3.30 16.14
N ALA A 374 -18.99 -3.61 16.34
CA ALA A 374 -19.94 -3.72 15.23
C ALA A 374 -20.09 -2.36 14.51
N GLY A 375 -20.02 -2.36 13.18
CA GLY A 375 -20.15 -1.17 12.34
C GLY A 375 -18.85 -0.40 12.10
N GLU A 376 -17.73 -0.81 12.72
CA GLU A 376 -16.42 -0.27 12.36
C GLU A 376 -15.92 -0.82 11.02
N ASP A 377 -14.98 -0.10 10.40
CA ASP A 377 -14.26 -0.62 9.25
C ASP A 377 -13.53 -1.91 9.63
N VAL A 378 -13.92 -3.01 8.99
CA VAL A 378 -13.39 -4.34 9.27
C VAL A 378 -11.88 -4.45 9.04
N ARG A 379 -11.28 -3.58 8.22
CA ARG A 379 -9.82 -3.52 8.02
C ARG A 379 -9.07 -3.22 9.31
N ARG A 380 -9.71 -2.59 10.31
CA ARG A 380 -9.09 -2.33 11.62
C ARG A 380 -8.62 -3.61 12.34
N VAL A 381 -9.19 -4.77 12.04
CA VAL A 381 -8.75 -6.05 12.65
C VAL A 381 -7.29 -6.38 12.33
N VAL A 382 -6.76 -5.91 11.20
CA VAL A 382 -5.36 -6.14 10.80
C VAL A 382 -4.46 -4.96 11.12
N ARG A 383 -5.00 -3.89 11.72
CA ARG A 383 -4.29 -2.63 11.97
C ARG A 383 -4.14 -2.36 13.47
N GLY A 384 -3.87 -3.41 14.25
CA GLY A 384 -3.66 -3.37 15.71
C GLY A 384 -2.29 -2.87 16.16
N LYS A 385 -2.08 -2.65 17.46
CA LYS A 385 -0.75 -2.31 17.98
C LYS A 385 0.18 -3.51 17.91
N PHE A 386 1.44 -3.31 17.57
CA PHE A 386 2.44 -4.38 17.56
C PHE A 386 2.68 -4.91 18.97
N ASP A 387 2.73 -6.23 19.11
CA ASP A 387 2.92 -6.90 20.40
C ASP A 387 4.41 -7.13 20.68
N TRP A 388 5.05 -6.13 21.31
CA TRP A 388 6.45 -6.21 21.69
C TRP A 388 6.75 -7.30 22.72
N ALA A 389 5.79 -7.65 23.59
CA ALA A 389 5.99 -8.73 24.56
C ALA A 389 6.05 -10.08 23.86
N MET A 390 5.17 -10.30 22.88
CA MET A 390 5.22 -11.47 22.01
C MET A 390 6.50 -11.51 21.17
N ALA A 391 6.94 -10.37 20.62
CA ALA A 391 8.18 -10.28 19.87
C ALA A 391 9.41 -10.66 20.72
N ASP A 392 9.48 -10.21 21.96
CA ASP A 392 10.56 -10.57 22.89
C ASP A 392 10.58 -12.09 23.17
N ILE A 393 9.40 -12.72 23.31
CA ILE A 393 9.27 -14.18 23.48
C ILE A 393 9.72 -14.93 22.23
N GLU A 394 9.27 -14.52 21.05
CA GLU A 394 9.62 -15.17 19.79
C GLU A 394 11.11 -14.99 19.46
N MET A 395 11.73 -13.84 19.76
CA MET A 395 13.17 -13.65 19.58
C MET A 395 14.03 -14.50 20.54
N ALA A 396 13.50 -14.89 21.71
CA ALA A 396 14.25 -15.65 22.71
C ALA A 396 14.42 -17.14 22.36
N SER A 397 13.66 -17.67 21.40
CA SER A 397 13.70 -19.09 21.01
C SER A 397 14.17 -19.28 19.58
N SER A 398 15.16 -20.16 19.37
CA SER A 398 15.69 -20.48 18.03
C SER A 398 14.72 -21.29 17.17
N SER A 399 13.69 -21.91 17.77
CA SER A 399 12.65 -22.66 17.06
C SER A 399 11.33 -21.89 16.93
N SER A 400 11.33 -20.60 17.27
CA SER A 400 10.17 -19.72 17.16
C SER A 400 9.77 -19.45 15.71
N LEU A 401 8.57 -18.89 15.50
CA LEU A 401 8.13 -18.46 14.18
C LEU A 401 9.08 -17.38 13.64
N PHE A 402 9.42 -16.40 14.48
CA PHE A 402 10.36 -15.32 14.14
C PHE A 402 11.72 -15.86 13.67
N SER A 403 12.32 -16.78 14.43
CA SER A 403 13.64 -17.34 14.11
C SER A 403 13.63 -18.14 12.82
N ASN A 404 12.55 -18.90 12.57
CA ASN A 404 12.40 -19.64 11.32
C ASN A 404 12.19 -18.72 10.11
N ILE A 405 11.38 -17.66 10.24
CA ILE A 405 11.20 -16.66 9.18
C ILE A 405 12.50 -15.91 8.89
N LYS A 406 13.25 -15.53 9.93
CA LYS A 406 14.59 -14.96 9.78
C LYS A 406 15.51 -15.89 8.98
N ASN A 407 15.48 -17.20 9.24
CA ASN A 407 16.27 -18.17 8.48
C ASN A 407 15.82 -18.25 7.02
N ILE A 408 14.51 -18.26 6.74
CA ILE A 408 13.97 -18.22 5.36
C ILE A 408 14.50 -16.99 4.61
N ILE A 409 14.49 -15.81 5.25
CA ILE A 409 15.01 -14.56 4.67
C ILE A 409 16.51 -14.68 4.39
N ALA A 410 17.28 -15.23 5.33
CA ALA A 410 18.72 -15.41 5.18
C ALA A 410 19.07 -16.41 4.05
N GLU A 411 18.37 -17.54 3.97
CA GLU A 411 18.55 -18.55 2.92
C GLU A 411 18.25 -17.96 1.53
N HIS A 412 17.16 -17.19 1.41
CA HIS A 412 16.84 -16.47 0.18
C HIS A 412 17.95 -15.49 -0.24
N ALA A 413 18.50 -14.73 0.71
CA ALA A 413 19.60 -13.81 0.44
C ALA A 413 20.88 -14.52 -0.04
N GLU A 414 21.06 -15.80 0.30
CA GLU A 414 22.15 -16.67 -0.17
C GLU A 414 21.83 -17.39 -1.49
N GLY A 415 20.61 -17.25 -2.03
CA GLY A 415 20.16 -17.92 -3.25
C GLY A 415 19.88 -19.42 -3.08
N LYS A 416 19.58 -19.85 -1.85
CA LYS A 416 19.14 -21.21 -1.51
C LYS A 416 17.61 -21.27 -1.46
#